data_AF-A0A9D8CML7-F1
#
_entry.id   AF-A0A9D8CML7-F1
#
_cell.length_a   1.000
_cell.length_b   1.000
_cell.length_c   1.000
_cell.angle_alpha   90.00
_cell.angle_beta   90.00
_cell.angle_gamma   90.00
#
_symmetry.space_group_name_H-M   'P 1'
#
loop_
_entity.id
_entity.type
_entity.pdbx_description
1 polymer ?
#
loop_
_entity_poly.entity_id
_entity_poly.type
_entity_poly.pdbx_seq_one_letter_code
_entity_poly.pdbx_strand_id
1 'polypeptide(L)'
;PAGGAAPAGPTPGDAALIARAGADRATPNIRAIVDEETSKLAQADRFLVDRLIFWKDPQPAQAEVVNPVKETQRLQENAALGKPPNEGEVPVIKRKTPSLFERLF
;
A
#
# COMPACT_ATOMS: atom_id res chain seq x y z
N PRO A 1 35.58 3.83 -43.48
CA PRO A 1 35.47 2.51 -42.83
C PRO A 1 36.03 2.60 -41.41
N ALA A 2 35.17 2.80 -40.40
CA ALA A 2 35.58 2.84 -38.99
C ALA A 2 35.18 1.51 -38.34
N GLY A 3 36.18 0.66 -38.09
CA GLY A 3 36.00 -0.63 -37.43
C GLY A 3 35.70 -0.44 -35.95
N GLY A 4 34.55 -0.93 -35.51
CA GLY A 4 34.25 -1.07 -34.09
C GLY A 4 35.10 -2.20 -33.50
N ALA A 5 36.02 -1.86 -32.62
CA ALA A 5 36.77 -2.85 -31.85
C ALA A 5 35.80 -3.57 -30.91
N ALA A 6 35.72 -4.89 -31.01
CA ALA A 6 35.00 -5.74 -30.06
C ALA A 6 35.60 -5.58 -28.66
N PRO A 7 34.80 -5.69 -27.58
CA PRO A 7 35.34 -5.61 -26.22
C PRO A 7 36.40 -6.71 -26.04
N ALA A 8 37.61 -6.32 -25.67
CA ALA A 8 38.66 -7.27 -25.31
C ALA A 8 38.16 -8.12 -24.11
N GLY A 9 38.25 -9.44 -24.25
CA GLY A 9 37.89 -10.36 -23.17
C GLY A 9 38.80 -10.18 -21.93
N PRO A 10 38.43 -10.79 -20.79
CA PRO A 10 39.18 -10.65 -19.55
C PRO A 10 40.66 -11.04 -19.73
N THR A 11 41.56 -10.20 -19.24
CA THR A 11 42.99 -10.48 -19.23
C THR A 11 43.36 -11.39 -18.05
N PRO A 12 44.56 -12.01 -18.06
CA PRO A 12 45.06 -12.76 -16.89
C PRO A 12 45.11 -11.92 -15.61
N GLY A 13 45.36 -10.61 -15.71
CA GLY A 13 45.30 -9.68 -14.59
C GLY A 13 43.89 -9.50 -14.04
N ASP A 14 42.89 -9.42 -14.92
CA ASP A 14 41.48 -9.33 -14.52
C ASP A 14 41.04 -10.62 -13.81
N ALA A 15 41.46 -11.79 -14.29
CA ALA A 15 41.17 -13.06 -13.64
C ALA A 15 41.79 -13.14 -12.23
N ALA A 16 43.03 -12.68 -12.05
CA ALA A 16 43.68 -12.63 -10.75
C ALA A 16 42.96 -11.68 -9.78
N LEU A 17 42.47 -10.54 -10.27
CA LEU A 17 41.70 -9.58 -9.48
C LEU A 17 40.33 -10.15 -9.09
N ILE A 18 39.61 -10.78 -10.02
CA ILE A 18 38.30 -11.42 -9.78
C ILE A 18 38.44 -12.54 -8.74
N ALA A 19 39.45 -13.40 -8.88
CA ALA A 19 39.72 -14.49 -7.93
C ALA A 19 40.06 -13.95 -6.54
N ARG A 20 40.84 -12.85 -6.45
CA ARG A 20 41.15 -12.18 -5.18
C ARG A 20 39.93 -11.51 -4.57
N ALA A 21 39.04 -10.96 -5.39
CA ALA A 21 37.77 -10.36 -4.97
C ALA A 21 36.72 -11.42 -4.55
N GLY A 22 36.98 -12.71 -4.80
CA GLY A 22 36.03 -13.79 -4.52
C GLY A 22 34.78 -13.75 -5.39
N ALA A 23 34.81 -13.00 -6.49
CA ALA A 23 33.67 -12.83 -7.39
C ALA A 23 33.36 -14.14 -8.16
N ASP A 24 34.31 -15.05 -8.24
CA ASP A 24 34.15 -16.44 -8.71
C ASP A 24 33.24 -17.28 -7.78
N ARG A 25 33.05 -16.85 -6.54
CA ARG A 25 32.22 -17.52 -5.52
C ARG A 25 30.91 -16.79 -5.23
N ALA A 26 30.64 -15.69 -5.94
CA ALA A 26 29.41 -14.93 -5.77
C ALA A 26 28.20 -15.76 -6.22
N THR A 27 27.14 -15.78 -5.42
CA THR A 27 25.90 -16.45 -5.82
C THR A 27 25.30 -15.71 -7.01
N PRO A 28 24.97 -16.39 -8.13
CA PRO A 28 24.49 -15.72 -9.35
C PRO A 28 23.24 -14.85 -9.16
N ASN A 29 22.43 -15.15 -8.14
CA ASN A 29 21.18 -14.47 -7.81
C ASN A 29 21.26 -13.63 -6.52
N ILE A 30 22.44 -13.26 -6.03
CA ILE A 30 22.59 -12.56 -4.73
C ILE A 30 21.75 -11.28 -4.63
N ARG A 31 21.59 -10.53 -5.74
CA ARG A 31 20.75 -9.32 -5.75
C ARG A 31 19.29 -9.64 -5.44
N ALA A 32 18.74 -10.68 -6.07
CA ALA A 32 17.36 -11.09 -5.82
C ALA A 32 17.16 -11.56 -4.37
N ILE A 33 18.15 -12.25 -3.80
CA ILE A 33 18.12 -12.69 -2.39
C ILE A 33 18.11 -11.47 -1.46
N VAL A 34 19.02 -10.52 -1.67
CA VAL A 34 19.09 -9.28 -0.87
C VAL A 34 17.81 -8.47 -0.99
N ASP A 35 17.25 -8.34 -2.19
CA ASP A 35 15.99 -7.61 -2.42
C ASP A 35 14.82 -8.28 -1.68
N GLU A 36 14.75 -9.62 -1.71
CA GLU A 36 13.72 -10.38 -0.98
C GLU A 36 13.85 -10.22 0.54
N GLU A 37 15.05 -10.34 1.08
CA GLU A 37 15.33 -10.17 2.52
C GLU A 37 15.03 -8.73 2.97
N THR A 38 15.45 -7.74 2.19
CA THR A 38 15.22 -6.33 2.47
C THR A 38 13.72 -5.99 2.42
N SER A 39 13.00 -6.55 1.45
CA SER A 39 11.55 -6.43 1.35
C SER A 39 10.84 -6.99 2.59
N LYS A 40 11.24 -8.17 3.08
CA LYS A 40 10.68 -8.77 4.29
C LYS A 40 10.92 -7.90 5.54
N LEU A 41 12.12 -7.34 5.67
CA LEU A 41 12.46 -6.42 6.77
C LEU A 41 11.60 -5.14 6.71
N ALA A 42 11.48 -4.52 5.54
CA ALA A 42 10.66 -3.32 5.36
C ALA A 42 9.17 -3.56 5.67
N GLN A 43 8.65 -4.75 5.34
CA GLN A 43 7.28 -5.15 5.70
C GLN A 43 7.10 -5.33 7.21
N ALA A 44 8.08 -5.92 7.91
CA ALA A 44 8.04 -6.10 9.36
C ALA A 44 8.03 -4.75 10.11
N ASP A 45 8.84 -3.78 9.65
CA ASP A 45 8.87 -2.43 10.23
C ASP A 45 7.52 -1.72 10.09
N ARG A 46 6.87 -1.84 8.93
CA ARG A 46 5.53 -1.27 8.71
C ARG A 46 4.48 -1.86 9.67
N PHE A 47 4.51 -3.18 9.88
CA PHE A 47 3.59 -3.84 10.81
C PHE A 47 3.76 -3.35 12.26
N LEU A 48 5.01 -3.16 12.69
CA LEU A 48 5.30 -2.59 14.02
C LEU A 48 4.75 -1.16 14.14
N VAL A 49 5.01 -0.31 13.14
CA VAL A 49 4.56 1.09 13.13
C VAL A 49 3.03 1.16 13.14
N ASP A 50 2.33 0.37 12.32
CA ASP A 50 0.87 0.34 12.30
C ASP A 50 0.30 -0.10 13.65
N ARG A 51 0.93 -1.06 14.34
CA ARG A 51 0.54 -1.46 15.70
C ARG A 51 0.75 -0.35 16.73
N LEU A 52 1.73 0.52 16.56
CA LEU A 52 1.95 1.68 17.44
C LEU A 52 0.94 2.80 17.17
N ILE A 53 0.67 3.12 15.90
CA ILE A 53 -0.28 4.16 15.51
C ILE A 53 -1.70 3.75 15.88
N PHE A 54 -2.08 2.51 15.58
CA PHE A 54 -3.40 1.94 15.86
C PHE A 54 -3.37 1.03 17.10
N TRP A 55 -2.63 1.42 18.13
CA TRP A 55 -2.43 0.65 19.37
C TRP A 55 -3.72 0.42 20.18
N LYS A 56 -4.72 1.26 19.99
CA LYS A 56 -6.05 1.09 20.56
C LYS A 56 -6.89 0.32 19.56
N ASP A 57 -7.58 -0.73 20.02
CA ASP A 57 -8.55 -1.46 19.21
C ASP A 57 -9.44 -0.46 18.48
N PRO A 58 -9.73 -0.66 17.18
CA PRO A 58 -10.74 0.13 16.51
C PRO A 58 -12.03 -0.11 17.28
N GLN A 59 -12.37 0.85 18.15
CA GLN A 59 -13.70 0.98 18.71
C GLN A 59 -14.61 0.77 17.51
N PRO A 60 -15.59 -0.17 17.52
CA PRO A 60 -16.50 -0.31 16.40
C PRO A 60 -17.06 1.07 16.20
N ALA A 61 -16.56 1.74 15.17
CA ALA A 61 -16.88 3.13 15.00
C ALA A 61 -18.38 3.08 14.86
N GLN A 62 -19.06 3.93 15.60
CA GLN A 62 -20.40 4.36 15.24
C GLN A 62 -20.26 5.16 13.93
N ALA A 63 -19.61 4.56 12.93
CA ALA A 63 -19.39 5.09 11.61
C ALA A 63 -20.76 5.00 10.97
N GLU A 64 -21.50 6.08 11.14
CA GLU A 64 -22.73 6.31 10.43
C GLU A 64 -22.38 6.29 8.94
N VAL A 65 -22.77 5.21 8.26
CA VAL A 65 -22.45 5.03 6.84
C VAL A 65 -23.26 6.03 6.05
N VAL A 66 -22.61 6.92 5.31
CA VAL A 66 -23.31 7.88 4.44
C VAL A 66 -24.11 7.12 3.37
N ASN A 67 -25.34 7.56 3.10
CA ASN A 67 -26.14 7.03 2.01
C ASN A 67 -25.68 7.64 0.69
N PRO A 68 -25.02 6.87 -0.21
CA PRO A 68 -24.39 7.43 -1.41
C PRO A 68 -25.41 8.03 -2.38
N VAL A 69 -26.61 7.45 -2.46
CA VAL A 69 -27.67 7.92 -3.38
C VAL A 69 -28.21 9.26 -2.90
N LYS A 70 -28.55 9.34 -1.61
CA LYS A 70 -29.06 10.58 -1.02
C LYS A 70 -28.00 11.69 -0.97
N GLU A 71 -26.73 11.33 -0.75
CA GLU A 71 -25.65 12.31 -0.72
C GLU A 71 -25.36 12.88 -2.12
N THR A 72 -25.39 12.03 -3.15
CA THR A 72 -25.31 12.50 -4.54
C THR A 72 -26.43 13.49 -4.85
N GLN A 73 -27.65 13.17 -4.41
CA GLN A 73 -28.80 14.06 -4.61
C GLN A 73 -28.60 15.41 -3.90
N ARG A 74 -28.20 15.43 -2.63
CA ARG A 74 -27.94 16.66 -1.86
C ARG A 74 -26.87 17.53 -2.53
N LEU A 75 -25.79 16.91 -3.01
CA LEU A 75 -24.70 17.61 -3.71
C LEU A 75 -25.19 18.25 -5.01
N GLN A 76 -26.02 17.55 -5.79
CA GLN A 76 -26.63 18.10 -7.00
C GLN A 76 -27.59 19.26 -6.70
N GLU A 77 -28.40 19.14 -5.65
CA GLU A 77 -29.32 20.19 -5.21
C GLU A 77 -28.55 21.44 -4.75
N ASN A 78 -27.49 21.27 -3.95
CA ASN A 78 -26.63 22.39 -3.54
C ASN A 78 -25.97 23.07 -4.74
N ALA A 79 -25.47 22.29 -5.71
CA ALA A 79 -24.89 22.83 -6.94
C ALA A 79 -25.92 23.64 -7.74
N ALA A 80 -27.16 23.15 -7.86
CA ALA A 80 -28.24 23.85 -8.56
C ALA A 80 -28.68 25.15 -7.85
N LEU A 81 -28.60 25.18 -6.53
CA LEU A 81 -28.95 26.33 -5.69
C LEU A 81 -27.78 27.31 -5.48
N GLY A 82 -26.59 27.01 -6.02
CA GLY A 82 -25.37 27.81 -5.83
C GLY A 82 -24.81 27.78 -4.40
N LYS A 83 -25.20 26.77 -3.62
CA LYS A 83 -24.76 26.58 -2.23
C LYS A 83 -23.44 25.79 -2.18
N PRO A 84 -22.58 26.02 -1.17
CA PRO A 84 -21.35 25.27 -1.04
C PRO A 84 -21.63 23.78 -0.70
N PRO A 85 -20.71 22.85 -1.07
CA PRO A 85 -20.92 21.41 -0.88
C PRO A 85 -21.07 20.97 0.58
N ASN A 86 -20.59 21.76 1.54
CA ASN A 86 -20.68 21.47 2.97
C ASN A 86 -21.97 21.98 3.63
N GLU A 87 -22.89 22.59 2.89
CA GLU A 87 -24.16 23.08 3.43
C GLU A 87 -25.20 21.95 3.50
N GLY A 88 -25.84 21.78 4.66
CA GLY A 88 -26.89 20.79 4.90
C GLY A 88 -26.44 19.55 5.65
N GLU A 89 -27.39 18.69 6.01
CA GLU A 89 -27.13 17.44 6.73
C GLU A 89 -26.67 16.33 5.78
N VAL A 90 -25.59 15.63 6.13
CA VAL A 90 -25.12 14.46 5.38
C VAL A 90 -26.05 13.27 5.68
N PRO A 91 -26.71 12.71 4.66
CA PRO A 91 -27.68 11.64 4.88
C PRO A 91 -26.95 10.35 5.25
N VAL A 92 -27.27 9.80 6.42
CA VAL A 92 -26.67 8.57 6.95
C VAL A 92 -27.65 7.39 6.96
N ILE A 93 -27.13 6.18 6.74
CA ILE A 93 -27.85 4.90 6.80
C ILE A 93 -27.91 4.47 8.27
N LYS A 94 -29.06 4.69 8.91
CA LYS A 94 -29.33 4.15 10.25
C LYS A 94 -29.69 2.67 10.13
N ARG A 95 -28.80 1.79 10.56
CA ARG A 95 -29.12 0.36 10.72
C ARG A 95 -30.10 0.22 11.88
N LYS A 96 -31.34 -0.21 11.62
CA LYS A 96 -32.27 -0.61 12.68
C LYS A 96 -31.72 -1.87 13.35
N THR A 97 -31.45 -1.80 14.65
CA THR A 97 -31.21 -3.00 15.44
C THR A 97 -32.51 -3.79 15.50
N PRO A 98 -32.52 -5.09 15.17
CA PRO A 98 -33.73 -5.89 15.25
C PRO A 98 -34.27 -5.88 16.69
N SER A 99 -35.59 -5.75 16.83
CA SER A 99 -36.21 -5.70 18.15
C SER A 99 -36.14 -7.08 18.82
N LEU A 100 -36.17 -7.14 20.16
CA LEU A 100 -36.18 -8.42 20.88
C LEU A 100 -37.34 -9.33 20.45
N PHE A 101 -38.44 -8.76 19.95
CA PHE A 101 -39.58 -9.51 19.41
C PHE A 101 -39.25 -10.24 18.10
N GLU A 102 -38.48 -9.65 17.19
CA GLU A 102 -38.02 -10.29 15.94
C GLU A 102 -36.96 -11.38 16.18
N ARG A 103 -36.38 -11.43 17.39
CA ARG A 103 -35.45 -12.50 17.79
C ARG A 103 -36.15 -13.70 18.41
N LEU A 104 -37.40 -13.54 18.82
CA LEU A 104 -38.19 -14.54 19.55
C LEU A 104 -39.25 -15.22 18.67
N PHE A 105 -39.59 -14.65 17.52
CA PHE A 105 -40.55 -15.19 16.54
C PHE A 105 -39.91 -15.29 15.16
#